data_AF-A0A1Q6ZM85-F1
#
_entry.id   AF-A0A1Q6ZM85-F1
#
_cell.length_a   1.000
_cell.length_b   1.000
_cell.length_c   1.000
_cell.angle_alpha   90.00
_cell.angle_beta   90.00
_cell.angle_gamma   90.00
#
_symmetry.space_group_name_H-M   'P 1'
#
loop_
_entity.id
_entity.type
_entity.pdbx_description
1 polymer ?
#
loop_
_entity_poly.entity_id
_entity_poly.type
_entity_poly.pdbx_seq_one_letter_code
_entity_poly.pdbx_strand_id
1 'polypeptide(L)'
;MINVLPGTGGSRQLDFELNNMGSVNIAAATTTTHNPVAAHSNSGIITLGGGDWTINQVDNGNFTNLAGGLIDLGPSNILHVTLGTVSNALNGKIVGSGTFDVRVPARYTNDGDLSPGKSPGILTVAGDPTLSPTSTLTIELGQKPTDPSDRLDVTGNATLDGTLGVSSLAGSSAGTFTVMTFKTSTGQFARVSPLPANCNSQPIYTPTSVQIVCS
;
A
#
# COMPACT_ATOMS: atom_id res chain seq x y z
N MET A 1 4.48 -2.10 -22.90
CA MET A 1 3.20 -1.63 -22.32
C MET A 1 2.21 -2.78 -22.41
N ILE A 2 1.60 -3.17 -21.29
CA ILE A 2 0.44 -4.05 -21.24
C ILE A 2 -0.76 -3.19 -20.85
N ASN A 3 -1.85 -3.27 -21.60
CA ASN A 3 -3.07 -2.52 -21.31
C ASN A 3 -4.28 -3.46 -21.40
N VAL A 4 -4.90 -3.72 -20.26
CA VAL A 4 -6.08 -4.57 -20.15
C VAL A 4 -7.32 -3.69 -20.12
N LEU A 5 -7.97 -3.55 -21.27
CA LEU A 5 -9.08 -2.63 -21.50
C LEU A 5 -10.44 -3.21 -21.09
N PRO A 6 -11.41 -2.34 -20.72
CA PRO A 6 -12.79 -2.75 -20.50
C PRO A 6 -13.38 -3.35 -21.79
N GLY A 7 -14.27 -4.32 -21.61
CA GLY A 7 -15.01 -4.94 -22.72
C GLY A 7 -15.97 -6.01 -22.22
N THR A 8 -16.89 -6.43 -23.08
CA THR A 8 -17.79 -7.56 -22.80
C THR A 8 -16.97 -8.85 -22.61
N GLY A 9 -17.40 -9.76 -21.71
CA GLY A 9 -16.76 -11.09 -21.56
C GLY A 9 -16.07 -11.42 -20.23
N GLY A 10 -16.31 -10.66 -19.15
CA GLY A 10 -15.85 -11.06 -17.80
C GLY A 10 -14.34 -10.84 -17.55
N SER A 11 -13.79 -11.55 -16.56
CA SER A 11 -12.37 -11.43 -16.17
C SER A 11 -11.42 -11.86 -17.29
N ARG A 12 -10.30 -11.16 -17.45
CA ARG A 12 -9.22 -11.50 -18.39
C ARG A 12 -8.25 -12.48 -17.74
N GLN A 13 -7.77 -13.47 -18.49
CA GLN A 13 -6.77 -14.41 -18.01
C GLN A 13 -5.43 -14.19 -18.73
N LEU A 14 -4.35 -14.13 -17.95
CA LEU A 14 -2.99 -13.97 -18.43
C LEU A 14 -2.14 -15.12 -17.89
N ASP A 15 -1.37 -15.77 -18.76
CA ASP A 15 -0.43 -16.82 -18.39
C ASP A 15 0.98 -16.40 -18.82
N PHE A 16 1.66 -15.69 -17.92
CA PHE A 16 3.04 -15.27 -18.10
C PHE A 16 3.72 -15.07 -16.75
N GLU A 17 5.05 -15.10 -16.76
CA GLU A 17 5.87 -14.48 -15.71
C GLU A 17 6.00 -12.98 -15.98
N LEU A 18 5.48 -12.16 -15.06
CA LEU A 18 5.57 -10.70 -15.16
C LEU A 18 7.02 -10.25 -14.90
N ASN A 19 7.64 -9.57 -15.87
CA ASN A 19 8.82 -8.74 -15.64
C ASN A 19 8.53 -7.33 -16.20
N ASN A 20 7.81 -6.52 -15.43
CA ASN A 20 7.38 -5.20 -15.89
C ASN A 20 8.48 -4.17 -15.73
N MET A 21 9.05 -3.73 -16.85
CA MET A 21 9.97 -2.58 -16.93
C MET A 21 9.34 -1.34 -17.59
N GLY A 22 8.06 -1.43 -17.96
CA GLY A 22 7.33 -0.38 -18.66
C GLY A 22 6.06 0.01 -17.90
N SER A 23 4.91 -0.10 -18.55
CA SER A 23 3.62 0.12 -17.91
C SER A 23 2.68 -1.08 -18.07
N VAL A 24 1.95 -1.39 -17.01
CA VAL A 24 0.81 -2.30 -16.97
C VAL A 24 -0.40 -1.49 -16.48
N ASN A 25 -1.45 -1.41 -17.29
CA ASN A 25 -2.71 -0.79 -16.90
C ASN A 25 -3.81 -1.85 -16.84
N ILE A 26 -4.46 -1.96 -15.69
CA ILE A 26 -5.60 -2.85 -15.45
C ILE A 26 -6.88 -2.01 -15.35
N ALA A 27 -7.67 -2.00 -16.42
CA ALA A 27 -8.96 -1.31 -16.51
C ALA A 27 -10.14 -2.28 -16.62
N ALA A 28 -9.90 -3.59 -16.45
CA ALA A 28 -10.90 -4.64 -16.35
C ALA A 28 -10.39 -5.73 -15.40
N ALA A 29 -11.30 -6.43 -14.74
CA ALA A 29 -10.95 -7.55 -13.86
C ALA A 29 -10.00 -8.52 -14.59
N THR A 30 -8.88 -8.86 -13.95
CA THR A 30 -7.79 -9.64 -14.54
C THR A 30 -7.31 -10.69 -13.55
N THR A 31 -6.97 -11.86 -14.06
CA THR A 31 -6.34 -12.93 -13.32
C THR A 31 -5.07 -13.37 -14.05
N THR A 32 -3.93 -13.30 -13.37
CA THR A 32 -2.68 -13.88 -13.85
C THR A 32 -2.47 -15.23 -13.18
N THR A 33 -2.13 -16.27 -13.92
CA THR A 33 -1.77 -17.60 -13.39
C THR A 33 -0.66 -18.17 -14.24
N HIS A 34 0.48 -18.53 -13.64
CA HIS A 34 1.62 -19.13 -14.34
C HIS A 34 2.22 -20.28 -13.52
N ASN A 35 2.53 -21.42 -14.16
CA ASN A 35 2.99 -22.66 -13.51
C ASN A 35 4.09 -23.36 -14.35
N PRO A 36 5.22 -23.85 -13.77
CA PRO A 36 5.56 -23.83 -12.35
C PRO A 36 6.40 -22.63 -11.91
N VAL A 37 6.04 -22.08 -10.74
CA VAL A 37 6.72 -21.02 -9.97
C VAL A 37 7.08 -19.78 -10.78
N ALA A 38 6.31 -18.70 -10.62
CA ALA A 38 6.58 -17.42 -11.25
C ALA A 38 7.26 -16.44 -10.28
N ALA A 39 8.35 -15.81 -10.74
CA ALA A 39 8.97 -14.67 -10.09
C ALA A 39 8.47 -13.38 -10.74
N HIS A 40 7.35 -12.86 -10.25
CA HIS A 40 6.78 -11.63 -10.78
C HIS A 40 7.53 -10.41 -10.26
N SER A 41 7.97 -9.55 -11.16
CA SER A 41 8.67 -8.32 -10.83
C SER A 41 8.06 -7.09 -11.50
N ASN A 42 8.15 -5.97 -10.79
CA ASN A 42 7.81 -4.66 -11.30
C ASN A 42 8.94 -3.66 -11.00
N SER A 43 9.61 -3.16 -12.03
CA SER A 43 10.47 -1.97 -11.97
C SER A 43 9.90 -0.81 -12.79
N GLY A 44 8.71 -0.98 -13.36
CA GLY A 44 7.96 0.02 -14.10
C GLY A 44 6.74 0.50 -13.31
N ILE A 45 5.66 0.82 -14.02
CA ILE A 45 4.40 1.29 -13.45
C ILE A 45 3.33 0.21 -13.60
N ILE A 46 2.67 -0.14 -12.51
CA ILE A 46 1.40 -0.88 -12.49
C ILE A 46 0.32 0.10 -12.04
N THR A 47 -0.76 0.23 -12.82
CA THR A 47 -1.93 1.02 -12.46
C THR A 47 -3.17 0.14 -12.49
N LEU A 48 -3.91 0.12 -11.39
CA LEU A 48 -5.25 -0.48 -11.33
C LEU A 48 -6.27 0.66 -11.34
N GLY A 49 -6.72 1.07 -12.52
CA GLY A 49 -7.57 2.25 -12.70
C GLY A 49 -9.04 1.96 -13.00
N GLY A 50 -9.42 0.69 -13.13
CA GLY A 50 -10.79 0.31 -13.48
C GLY A 50 -11.13 -1.17 -13.31
N GLY A 51 -10.21 -2.00 -12.83
CA GLY A 51 -10.48 -3.40 -12.54
C GLY A 51 -9.52 -3.97 -11.51
N ASP A 52 -9.99 -5.01 -10.82
CA ASP A 52 -9.18 -5.76 -9.87
C ASP A 52 -8.19 -6.66 -10.60
N TRP A 53 -7.03 -6.88 -10.00
CA TRP A 53 -6.03 -7.81 -10.51
C TRP A 53 -5.73 -8.87 -9.47
N THR A 54 -6.07 -10.11 -9.78
CA THR A 54 -5.65 -11.28 -9.01
C THR A 54 -4.40 -11.89 -9.64
N ILE A 55 -3.36 -12.06 -8.85
CA ILE A 55 -2.16 -12.81 -9.20
C ILE A 55 -2.22 -14.14 -8.44
N ASN A 56 -2.58 -15.20 -9.16
CA ASN A 56 -2.57 -16.56 -8.65
C ASN A 56 -1.13 -17.06 -8.67
N GLN A 57 -0.55 -17.18 -7.47
CA GLN A 57 0.79 -17.70 -7.27
C GLN A 57 0.75 -19.16 -6.86
N VAL A 58 1.92 -19.79 -6.82
CA VAL A 58 2.14 -21.11 -6.25
C VAL A 58 3.08 -21.01 -5.06
N ASP A 59 3.21 -22.08 -4.27
CA ASP A 59 4.14 -22.12 -3.15
C ASP A 59 5.57 -21.83 -3.64
N ASN A 60 6.30 -20.99 -2.90
CA ASN A 60 7.60 -20.41 -3.25
C ASN A 60 7.61 -19.42 -4.43
N GLY A 61 6.45 -19.08 -5.02
CA GLY A 61 6.33 -17.95 -5.93
C GLY A 61 6.62 -16.62 -5.22
N ASN A 62 7.02 -15.60 -5.98
CA ASN A 62 7.23 -14.26 -5.45
C ASN A 62 6.62 -13.17 -6.33
N PHE A 63 6.15 -12.11 -5.69
CA PHE A 63 5.80 -10.85 -6.33
C PHE A 63 6.61 -9.72 -5.70
N THR A 64 7.46 -9.07 -6.50
CA THR A 64 8.37 -8.02 -6.03
C THR A 64 8.13 -6.72 -6.78
N ASN A 65 7.72 -5.67 -6.05
CA ASN A 65 7.87 -4.31 -6.53
C ASN A 65 9.32 -3.87 -6.26
N LEU A 66 10.13 -3.77 -7.31
CA LEU A 66 11.56 -3.46 -7.24
C LEU A 66 11.78 -1.94 -7.04
N ALA A 67 13.04 -1.57 -6.78
CA ALA A 67 13.44 -0.16 -6.72
C ALA A 67 13.02 0.59 -8.00
N GLY A 68 12.36 1.73 -7.84
CA GLY A 68 11.81 2.52 -8.95
C GLY A 68 10.46 2.03 -9.48
N GLY A 69 10.00 0.85 -9.04
CA GLY A 69 8.67 0.32 -9.35
C GLY A 69 7.57 1.11 -8.64
N LEU A 70 6.50 1.42 -9.38
CA LEU A 70 5.31 2.07 -8.87
C LEU A 70 4.10 1.15 -9.02
N ILE A 71 3.32 1.00 -7.95
CA ILE A 71 1.98 0.41 -7.97
C ILE A 71 1.01 1.52 -7.54
N ASP A 72 0.17 1.98 -8.47
CA ASP A 72 -0.91 2.96 -8.23
C ASP A 72 -2.26 2.23 -8.17
N LEU A 73 -2.81 2.11 -6.96
CA LEU A 73 -4.07 1.44 -6.70
C LEU A 73 -5.21 2.46 -6.74
N GLY A 74 -6.02 2.41 -7.79
CA GLY A 74 -7.19 3.26 -7.93
C GLY A 74 -8.25 2.99 -6.85
N PRO A 75 -9.16 3.97 -6.61
CA PRO A 75 -10.21 3.81 -5.62
C PRO A 75 -11.03 2.55 -5.87
N SER A 76 -11.29 1.79 -4.81
CA SER A 76 -12.06 0.53 -4.84
C SER A 76 -11.43 -0.62 -5.64
N ASN A 77 -10.25 -0.44 -6.26
CA ASN A 77 -9.58 -1.52 -6.97
C ASN A 77 -8.70 -2.35 -6.03
N ILE A 78 -8.65 -3.65 -6.30
CA ILE A 78 -7.91 -4.62 -5.49
C ILE A 78 -6.78 -5.22 -6.32
N LEU A 79 -5.54 -5.11 -5.85
CA LEU A 79 -4.45 -5.99 -6.25
C LEU A 79 -4.39 -7.14 -5.24
N HIS A 80 -4.78 -8.34 -5.65
CA HIS A 80 -4.75 -9.53 -4.81
C HIS A 80 -3.60 -10.46 -5.20
N VAL A 81 -2.64 -10.67 -4.31
CA VAL A 81 -1.61 -11.70 -4.47
C VAL A 81 -1.94 -12.85 -3.55
N THR A 82 -2.31 -13.98 -4.14
CA THR A 82 -2.96 -15.11 -3.45
C THR A 82 -2.06 -15.84 -2.45
N LEU A 83 -0.78 -16.02 -2.77
CA LEU A 83 0.19 -16.69 -1.90
C LEU A 83 1.64 -16.38 -2.29
N GLY A 84 2.60 -16.97 -1.54
CA GLY A 84 4.03 -16.78 -1.75
C GLY A 84 4.60 -15.57 -1.00
N THR A 85 5.82 -15.18 -1.36
CA THR A 85 6.49 -13.99 -0.80
C THR A 85 6.11 -12.76 -1.59
N VAL A 86 5.69 -11.71 -0.90
CA VAL A 86 5.32 -10.43 -1.49
C VAL A 86 6.21 -9.36 -0.88
N SER A 87 6.89 -8.57 -1.71
CA SER A 87 7.77 -7.51 -1.22
C SER A 87 7.67 -6.23 -2.01
N ASN A 88 7.66 -5.11 -1.30
CA ASN A 88 7.95 -3.80 -1.86
C ASN A 88 9.36 -3.40 -1.44
N ALA A 89 10.31 -3.48 -2.37
CA ALA A 89 11.72 -3.23 -2.10
C ALA A 89 11.99 -1.75 -1.78
N LEU A 90 13.17 -1.46 -1.23
CA LEU A 90 13.64 -0.08 -1.04
C LEU A 90 13.50 0.74 -2.33
N ASN A 91 12.93 1.94 -2.22
CA ASN A 91 12.57 2.84 -3.33
C ASN A 91 11.47 2.32 -4.28
N GLY A 92 10.85 1.17 -3.98
CA GLY A 92 9.57 0.77 -4.57
C GLY A 92 8.42 1.53 -3.90
N LYS A 93 7.40 1.90 -4.67
CA LYS A 93 6.28 2.72 -4.20
C LYS A 93 4.95 2.02 -4.40
N ILE A 94 4.12 2.02 -3.35
CA ILE A 94 2.71 1.65 -3.44
C ILE A 94 1.89 2.88 -3.01
N VAL A 95 1.04 3.36 -3.90
CA VAL A 95 0.27 4.60 -3.75
C VAL A 95 -1.21 4.42 -4.08
N GLY A 96 -1.99 5.47 -3.87
CA GLY A 96 -3.40 5.51 -4.23
C GLY A 96 -4.32 5.13 -3.07
N SER A 97 -5.57 4.79 -3.38
CA SER A 97 -6.63 4.57 -2.39
C SER A 97 -7.41 3.27 -2.58
N GLY A 98 -6.78 2.31 -3.27
CA GLY A 98 -7.30 0.95 -3.40
C GLY A 98 -6.89 0.01 -2.27
N THR A 99 -7.02 -1.28 -2.52
CA THR A 99 -6.64 -2.34 -1.60
C THR A 99 -5.50 -3.19 -2.16
N PHE A 100 -4.45 -3.37 -1.38
CA PHE A 100 -3.46 -4.41 -1.60
C PHE A 100 -3.80 -5.61 -0.72
N ASP A 101 -4.34 -6.67 -1.33
CA ASP A 101 -4.80 -7.88 -0.64
C ASP A 101 -3.73 -8.97 -0.68
N VAL A 102 -3.08 -9.13 0.47
CA VAL A 102 -1.93 -10.00 0.73
C VAL A 102 -2.15 -10.81 2.01
N ARG A 103 -3.40 -11.22 2.24
CA ARG A 103 -3.76 -12.08 3.38
C ARG A 103 -3.04 -13.44 3.28
N VAL A 104 -2.84 -14.06 4.45
CA VAL A 104 -2.30 -15.42 4.57
C VAL A 104 -3.03 -16.36 3.60
N PRO A 105 -2.31 -17.18 2.79
CA PRO A 105 -0.91 -17.58 2.96
C PRO A 105 0.16 -16.71 2.27
N ALA A 106 -0.21 -15.57 1.67
CA ALA A 106 0.78 -14.57 1.24
C ALA A 106 1.50 -13.97 2.45
N ARG A 107 2.77 -13.58 2.24
CA ARG A 107 3.63 -13.00 3.28
C ARG A 107 4.19 -11.69 2.76
N TYR A 108 3.78 -10.58 3.36
CA TYR A 108 4.11 -9.24 2.88
C TYR A 108 5.15 -8.52 3.75
N THR A 109 6.23 -8.06 3.10
CA THR A 109 7.23 -7.15 3.69
C THR A 109 7.32 -5.87 2.87
N ASN A 110 7.35 -4.72 3.56
CA ASN A 110 7.56 -3.41 2.96
C ASN A 110 8.90 -2.84 3.40
N ASP A 111 9.82 -2.68 2.46
CA ASP A 111 11.09 -1.97 2.59
C ASP A 111 11.05 -0.58 1.94
N GLY A 112 10.03 -0.30 1.12
CA GLY A 112 9.86 0.94 0.35
C GLY A 112 8.80 1.88 0.90
N ASP A 113 8.19 2.65 0.00
CA ASP A 113 7.24 3.70 0.34
C ASP A 113 5.78 3.22 0.24
N LEU A 114 5.01 3.49 1.29
CA LEU A 114 3.55 3.48 1.29
C LEU A 114 3.07 4.93 1.34
N SER A 115 2.30 5.36 0.34
CA SER A 115 1.74 6.71 0.27
C SER A 115 0.25 6.63 -0.06
N PRO A 116 -0.62 6.47 0.94
CA PRO A 116 -2.05 6.55 0.72
C PRO A 116 -2.44 7.86 0.01
N GLY A 117 -3.34 7.73 -0.96
CA GLY A 117 -3.97 8.85 -1.67
C GLY A 117 -3.32 9.33 -2.98
N LYS A 118 -4.03 10.29 -3.58
CA LYS A 118 -3.56 11.45 -4.37
C LYS A 118 -4.20 12.64 -3.66
N SER A 119 -3.68 12.91 -2.47
CA SER A 119 -4.39 13.27 -1.24
C SER A 119 -5.67 14.12 -1.38
N PRO A 120 -6.71 13.82 -0.58
CA PRO A 120 -6.78 12.78 0.48
C PRO A 120 -7.23 11.40 -0.03
N GLY A 121 -6.72 10.29 0.54
CA GLY A 121 -7.12 8.93 0.23
C GLY A 121 -6.70 7.86 1.24
N ILE A 122 -7.49 6.78 1.31
CA ILE A 122 -7.26 5.64 2.22
C ILE A 122 -6.69 4.48 1.40
N LEU A 123 -5.46 4.05 1.70
CA LEU A 123 -4.87 2.84 1.15
C LEU A 123 -5.10 1.70 2.14
N THR A 124 -5.63 0.58 1.66
CA THR A 124 -5.82 -0.61 2.49
C THR A 124 -4.76 -1.65 2.20
N VAL A 125 -4.13 -2.19 3.23
CA VAL A 125 -3.36 -3.43 3.16
C VAL A 125 -4.16 -4.51 3.89
N ALA A 126 -4.78 -5.40 3.12
CA ALA A 126 -5.49 -6.53 3.69
C ALA A 126 -4.49 -7.66 3.93
N GLY A 127 -4.11 -7.88 5.20
CA GLY A 127 -3.09 -8.85 5.59
C GLY A 127 -2.29 -8.41 6.82
N ASP A 128 -1.17 -9.08 7.04
CA ASP A 128 -0.29 -8.86 8.19
C ASP A 128 1.07 -8.28 7.73
N PRO A 129 1.16 -6.97 7.41
CA PRO A 129 2.39 -6.37 6.88
C PRO A 129 3.52 -6.33 7.91
N THR A 130 4.75 -6.61 7.44
CA THR A 130 5.98 -6.22 8.14
C THR A 130 6.56 -4.97 7.50
N LEU A 131 6.53 -3.84 8.21
CA LEU A 131 7.24 -2.62 7.81
C LEU A 131 8.67 -2.71 8.34
N SER A 132 9.66 -2.68 7.45
CA SER A 132 11.06 -2.82 7.82
C SER A 132 11.69 -1.48 8.23
N PRO A 133 12.94 -1.46 8.73
CA PRO A 133 13.64 -0.22 9.09
C PRO A 133 13.77 0.81 7.95
N THR A 134 13.66 0.40 6.69
CA THR A 134 13.72 1.32 5.54
C THR A 134 12.35 1.75 5.03
N SER A 135 11.27 1.12 5.53
CA SER A 135 9.90 1.47 5.19
C SER A 135 9.61 2.94 5.49
N THR A 136 8.90 3.61 4.59
CA THR A 136 8.34 4.94 4.85
C THR A 136 6.83 4.93 4.63
N LEU A 137 6.07 5.41 5.62
CA LEU A 137 4.66 5.75 5.46
C LEU A 137 4.54 7.28 5.37
N THR A 138 4.02 7.79 4.25
CA THR A 138 3.76 9.24 4.06
C THR A 138 2.27 9.52 4.15
N ILE A 139 1.88 10.54 4.91
CA ILE A 139 0.49 10.92 5.17
C ILE A 139 0.32 12.43 5.03
N GLU A 140 -0.68 12.87 4.27
CA GLU A 140 -1.16 14.25 4.27
C GLU A 140 -2.43 14.39 5.14
N LEU A 141 -2.35 15.27 6.15
CA LEU A 141 -3.50 15.63 6.98
C LEU A 141 -4.42 16.64 6.27
N GLY A 142 -5.71 16.43 6.46
CA GLY A 142 -6.74 17.45 6.22
C GLY A 142 -6.62 18.62 7.21
N GLN A 143 -7.38 19.69 6.97
CA GLN A 143 -7.33 20.87 7.83
C GLN A 143 -7.86 20.57 9.24
N LYS A 144 -8.98 19.87 9.35
CA LYS A 144 -9.60 19.47 10.61
C LYS A 144 -9.63 17.94 10.73
N PRO A 145 -9.73 17.37 11.95
CA PRO A 145 -9.90 15.92 12.12
C PRO A 145 -11.09 15.31 11.39
N THR A 146 -12.12 16.12 11.13
CA THR A 146 -13.32 15.74 10.37
C THR A 146 -13.13 15.79 8.87
N ASP A 147 -12.05 16.43 8.40
CA ASP A 147 -11.74 16.53 6.99
C ASP A 147 -11.02 15.25 6.54
N PRO A 148 -11.21 14.82 5.29
CA PRO A 148 -10.47 13.69 4.76
C PRO A 148 -8.96 13.92 4.88
N SER A 149 -8.27 12.94 5.46
CA SER A 149 -6.82 12.85 5.57
C SER A 149 -6.39 11.55 4.92
N ASP A 150 -5.12 11.45 4.54
CA ASP A 150 -4.55 10.17 4.16
C ASP A 150 -4.52 9.22 5.36
N ARG A 151 -4.71 7.94 5.07
CA ARG A 151 -4.68 6.89 6.09
C ARG A 151 -4.24 5.56 5.49
N LEU A 152 -3.39 4.85 6.22
CA LEU A 152 -3.11 3.44 5.95
C LEU A 152 -4.02 2.56 6.82
N ASP A 153 -4.89 1.77 6.20
CA ASP A 153 -5.74 0.80 6.89
C ASP A 153 -5.18 -0.61 6.74
N VAL A 154 -4.74 -1.20 7.85
CA VAL A 154 -4.30 -2.59 7.90
C VAL A 154 -5.41 -3.44 8.50
N THR A 155 -5.85 -4.47 7.80
CA THR A 155 -6.95 -5.32 8.31
C THR A 155 -6.48 -6.38 9.31
N GLY A 156 -5.19 -6.72 9.28
CA GLY A 156 -4.55 -7.68 10.17
C GLY A 156 -3.63 -7.04 11.22
N ASN A 157 -2.60 -7.79 11.63
CA ASN A 157 -1.59 -7.34 12.58
C ASN A 157 -0.44 -6.64 11.84
N ALA A 158 0.02 -5.50 12.35
CA ALA A 158 1.12 -4.75 11.75
C ALA A 158 2.41 -4.88 12.58
N THR A 159 3.52 -5.27 11.95
CA THR A 159 4.86 -5.10 12.56
C THR A 159 5.42 -3.76 12.11
N LEU A 160 5.64 -2.85 13.05
CA LEU A 160 6.02 -1.46 12.78
C LEU A 160 7.51 -1.23 13.06
N ASP A 161 8.17 -0.64 12.08
CA ASP A 161 9.52 -0.05 12.13
C ASP A 161 9.56 1.09 11.11
N GLY A 162 10.73 1.60 10.76
CA GLY A 162 10.92 2.56 9.69
C GLY A 162 10.49 3.98 10.07
N THR A 163 10.01 4.73 9.08
CA THR A 163 9.73 6.16 9.20
C THR A 163 8.26 6.49 8.95
N LEU A 164 7.66 7.26 9.85
CA LEU A 164 6.40 7.96 9.63
C LEU A 164 6.67 9.40 9.20
N GLY A 165 6.24 9.76 7.98
CA GLY A 165 6.21 11.12 7.47
C GLY A 165 4.80 11.68 7.47
N VAL A 166 4.59 12.83 8.10
CA VAL A 166 3.29 13.50 8.11
C VAL A 166 3.46 14.94 7.67
N SER A 167 2.62 15.39 6.74
CA SER A 167 2.53 16.78 6.34
C SER A 167 1.08 17.27 6.42
N SER A 168 0.86 18.57 6.20
CA SER A 168 -0.47 19.17 6.20
C SER A 168 -0.62 20.10 5.00
N LEU A 169 -1.65 19.89 4.19
CA LEU A 169 -1.85 20.63 2.93
C LEU A 169 -2.39 22.05 3.15
N ALA A 170 -3.17 22.25 4.22
CA ALA A 170 -3.85 23.53 4.51
C ALA A 170 -3.57 24.03 5.94
N GLY A 171 -2.54 23.49 6.61
CA GLY A 171 -2.36 23.58 8.06
C GLY A 171 -3.36 22.69 8.79
N SER A 172 -2.98 22.18 9.97
CA SER A 172 -3.88 21.34 10.79
C SER A 172 -4.46 22.19 11.91
N SER A 173 -5.76 22.06 12.21
CA SER A 173 -6.36 22.67 13.40
C SER A 173 -6.15 21.77 14.63
N ALA A 174 -6.46 22.30 15.81
CA ALA A 174 -6.51 21.50 17.03
C ALA A 174 -7.39 20.25 16.85
N GLY A 175 -6.93 19.10 17.36
CA GLY A 175 -7.66 17.84 17.34
C GLY A 175 -6.79 16.61 17.12
N THR A 176 -7.42 15.46 16.87
CA THR A 176 -6.74 14.16 16.73
C THR A 176 -7.02 13.54 15.37
N PHE A 177 -5.97 13.30 14.60
CA PHE A 177 -6.02 12.70 13.28
C PHE A 177 -5.57 11.23 13.38
N THR A 178 -6.39 10.30 12.92
CA THR A 178 -5.99 8.88 12.84
C THR A 178 -5.33 8.62 11.50
N VAL A 179 -4.04 8.27 11.52
CA VAL A 179 -3.20 8.14 10.31
C VAL A 179 -2.92 6.69 9.92
N MET A 180 -3.11 5.76 10.86
CA MET A 180 -3.02 4.33 10.60
C MET A 180 -3.99 3.56 11.51
N THR A 181 -4.62 2.51 10.98
CA THR A 181 -5.39 1.53 11.76
C THR A 181 -4.85 0.12 11.55
N PHE A 182 -5.00 -0.74 12.56
CA PHE A 182 -4.61 -2.15 12.53
C PHE A 182 -5.42 -2.95 13.57
N LYS A 183 -5.40 -4.29 13.46
CA LYS A 183 -5.98 -5.17 14.49
C LYS A 183 -5.18 -5.15 15.79
N THR A 184 -3.87 -5.34 15.67
CA THR A 184 -2.86 -5.15 16.72
C THR A 184 -1.56 -4.71 16.07
N SER A 185 -0.63 -4.16 16.84
CA SER A 185 0.73 -3.90 16.36
C SER A 185 1.80 -4.47 17.28
N THR A 186 2.95 -4.76 16.69
CA THR A 186 4.21 -5.00 17.40
C THR A 186 5.21 -3.95 16.96
N GLY A 187 5.88 -3.31 17.91
CA GLY A 187 6.80 -2.19 17.62
C GLY A 187 6.10 -0.85 17.41
N GLN A 188 6.87 0.13 16.98
CA GLN A 188 6.47 1.50 16.66
C GLN A 188 7.34 2.00 15.50
N PHE A 189 6.94 3.07 14.81
CA PHE A 189 7.85 3.70 13.86
C PHE A 189 9.13 4.16 14.58
N ALA A 190 10.29 3.67 14.14
CA ALA A 190 11.58 4.00 14.74
C ALA A 190 11.96 5.48 14.52
N ARG A 191 11.41 6.09 13.47
CA ARG A 191 11.59 7.50 13.15
C ARG A 191 10.25 8.14 12.83
N VAL A 192 10.11 9.38 13.26
CA VAL A 192 9.01 10.25 12.87
C VAL A 192 9.66 11.51 12.30
N SER A 193 9.40 11.79 11.03
CA SER A 193 9.83 13.05 10.43
C SER A 193 9.20 14.21 11.21
N PRO A 194 9.85 15.39 11.30
CA PRO A 194 9.28 16.52 12.01
C PRO A 194 7.82 16.76 11.62
N LEU A 195 6.93 16.61 12.61
CA LEU A 195 5.50 16.77 12.42
C LEU A 195 5.16 18.26 12.20
N PRO A 196 3.99 18.59 11.62
CA PRO A 196 3.56 19.98 11.50
C PRO A 196 3.69 20.72 12.83
N ALA A 197 4.11 21.99 12.79
CA ALA A 197 4.57 22.72 13.98
C ALA A 197 3.54 22.84 15.11
N ASN A 198 2.25 22.74 14.77
CA ASN A 198 1.14 22.79 15.71
C ASN A 198 0.71 21.39 16.20
N CYS A 199 1.45 20.35 15.84
CA CYS A 199 1.21 18.98 16.29
C CYS A 199 2.25 18.57 17.34
N ASN A 200 1.86 17.63 18.21
CA ASN A 200 2.76 17.01 19.17
C ASN A 200 3.98 16.44 18.45
N SER A 201 5.14 16.46 19.11
CA SER A 201 6.39 15.99 18.49
C SER A 201 6.45 14.48 18.24
N GLN A 202 5.49 13.72 18.76
CA GLN A 202 5.40 12.27 18.64
C GLN A 202 3.94 11.82 18.43
N PRO A 203 3.72 10.73 17.67
CA PRO A 203 2.40 10.12 17.54
C PRO A 203 1.96 9.43 18.84
N ILE A 204 0.65 9.27 18.99
CA ILE A 204 0.04 8.43 20.01
C ILE A 204 -0.26 7.07 19.40
N TYR A 205 0.25 6.02 20.04
CA TYR A 205 -0.08 4.64 19.70
C TYR A 205 -1.18 4.13 20.63
N THR A 206 -2.27 3.67 20.04
CA THR A 206 -3.35 2.96 20.75
C THR A 206 -3.26 1.46 20.44
N PRO A 207 -4.05 0.60 21.11
CA PRO A 207 -4.08 -0.82 20.76
C PRO A 207 -4.43 -1.14 19.29
N THR A 208 -5.07 -0.20 18.57
CA THR A 208 -5.59 -0.43 17.21
C THR A 208 -5.29 0.71 16.22
N SER A 209 -4.48 1.70 16.60
CA SER A 209 -4.21 2.85 15.72
C SER A 209 -2.94 3.63 16.06
N VAL A 210 -2.49 4.42 15.07
CA VAL A 210 -1.54 5.53 15.25
C VAL A 210 -2.27 6.85 15.02
N GLN A 211 -2.08 7.81 15.92
CA GLN A 211 -2.75 9.10 15.90
C GLN A 211 -1.77 10.26 16.02
N ILE A 212 -2.09 11.37 15.34
CA ILE A 212 -1.40 12.65 15.44
C ILE A 212 -2.33 13.62 16.16
N VAL A 213 -1.83 14.24 17.24
CA VAL A 213 -2.59 15.24 18.00
C VAL A 213 -2.01 16.61 17.71
N CYS A 214 -2.87 17.56 17.37
CA CYS A 214 -2.53 18.94 17.11
C CYS A 214 -3.28 19.89 18.03
N SER A 215 -2.69 21.05 18.31
CA SER A 215 -3.13 22.09 19.24
C SER A 215 -3.04 23.47 18.62
#